data_AF-A0A252EDQ3-F1
#
_entry.id   AF-A0A252EDQ3-F1
#
_cell.length_a   1.000
_cell.length_b   1.000
_cell.length_c   1.000
_cell.angle_alpha   90.00
_cell.angle_beta   90.00
_cell.angle_gamma   90.00
#
_symmetry.space_group_name_H-M   'P 1'
#
loop_
_entity.id
_entity.type
_entity.pdbx_description
1 polymer ?
#
loop_
_entity_poly.entity_id
_entity_poly.type
_entity_poly.pdbx_seq_one_letter_code
_entity_poly.pdbx_strand_id
1 'polypeptide(L)'
;MALVGREGRRRVVLSVDLAARKLGLRPGTPVAKAQALYPDLVLMDADPEGDRLGLEKLALWFQHRIAPIVAVNAPDGLVLDTTGADHLHGGELPMLKDMVHRMAGAGFCARAVVADTWGAAHALARYGRLAI
;
A
#
# COMPACT_ATOMS: atom_id res chain seq x y z
N MET A 1 14.91 7.91 3.11
CA MET A 1 13.90 8.88 3.55
C MET A 1 12.89 8.22 4.48
N ALA A 2 12.33 8.99 5.41
CA ALA A 2 11.23 8.55 6.27
C ALA A 2 10.12 9.61 6.34
N LEU A 3 8.87 9.16 6.35
CA LEU A 3 7.74 10.02 6.70
C LEU A 3 7.53 9.96 8.21
N VAL A 4 7.30 11.12 8.82
CA VAL A 4 7.14 11.26 10.27
C VAL A 4 5.80 11.88 10.62
N GLY A 5 5.32 11.57 11.81
CA GLY A 5 4.10 12.14 12.34
C GLY A 5 4.03 11.98 13.85
N ARG A 6 2.83 12.04 14.39
CA ARG A 6 2.60 11.95 15.84
C ARG A 6 1.81 10.70 16.20
N GLU A 7 2.24 10.05 17.26
CA GLU A 7 1.50 8.99 17.93
C GLU A 7 1.32 9.41 19.41
N GLY A 8 0.12 9.90 19.72
CA GLY A 8 -0.13 10.64 20.96
C GLY A 8 0.78 11.88 21.07
N ARG A 9 1.58 11.95 22.14
CA ARG A 9 2.54 13.06 22.35
C ARG A 9 3.89 12.87 21.65
N ARG A 10 4.19 11.68 21.13
CA ARG A 10 5.52 11.33 20.58
C ARG A 10 5.58 11.63 19.09
N ARG A 11 6.71 12.19 18.61
CA ARG A 11 7.03 12.27 17.18
C ARG A 11 7.75 10.99 16.76
N VAL A 12 7.18 10.26 15.81
CA VAL A 12 7.65 8.94 15.39
C VAL A 12 7.74 8.85 13.88
N VAL A 13 8.59 7.94 13.42
CA VAL A 13 8.63 7.50 12.02
C VAL A 13 7.36 6.68 11.73
N LEU A 14 6.58 7.09 10.73
CA LEU A 14 5.35 6.41 10.31
C LEU A 14 5.61 5.47 9.13
N SER A 15 6.45 5.90 8.18
CA SER A 15 6.85 5.07 7.04
C SER A 15 8.30 5.32 6.65
N VAL A 16 8.88 4.36 5.95
CA VAL A 16 10.29 4.38 5.52
C VAL A 16 10.41 3.80 4.13
N ASP A 17 11.23 4.44 3.31
CA ASP A 17 11.60 3.91 2.00
C ASP A 17 12.48 2.66 2.11
N LEU A 18 12.71 2.02 0.97
CA LEU A 18 13.47 0.77 0.92
C LEU A 18 14.92 0.96 1.40
N ALA A 19 15.55 2.09 1.09
CA ALA A 19 16.92 2.38 1.51
C ALA A 19 17.03 2.48 3.04
N ALA A 20 16.15 3.25 3.68
CA ALA A 20 16.11 3.38 5.14
C ALA A 20 15.73 2.06 5.82
N ARG A 21 14.82 1.25 5.22
CA ARG A 21 14.51 -0.10 5.71
C ARG A 21 15.74 -1.01 5.71
N LYS A 22 16.55 -0.99 4.63
CA LYS A 22 17.79 -1.79 4.53
C LYS A 22 18.81 -1.41 5.58
N LEU A 23 18.87 -0.14 5.98
CA LEU A 23 19.74 0.34 7.07
C LEU A 23 19.26 -0.07 8.47
N GLY A 24 18.04 -0.60 8.59
CA GLY A 24 17.49 -1.05 9.88
C GLY A 24 16.50 -0.07 10.52
N LEU A 25 16.20 1.07 9.89
CA LEU A 25 15.13 1.97 10.37
C LEU A 25 13.75 1.29 10.23
N ARG A 26 12.89 1.49 11.22
CA ARG A 26 11.54 0.89 11.27
C ARG A 26 10.49 1.94 11.67
N PRO A 27 9.24 1.82 11.19
CA PRO A 27 8.11 2.56 11.76
C PRO A 27 8.01 2.40 13.28
N GLY A 28 7.49 3.41 13.97
CA GLY A 28 7.45 3.50 15.43
C GLY A 28 8.74 3.98 16.08
N THR A 29 9.85 4.08 15.33
CA THR A 29 11.11 4.64 15.85
C THR A 29 10.92 6.12 16.21
N PRO A 30 11.29 6.57 17.43
CA PRO A 30 11.27 7.98 17.77
C PRO A 30 12.16 8.80 16.82
N VAL A 31 11.67 9.96 16.36
CA VAL A 31 12.41 10.77 15.37
C VAL A 31 13.80 11.16 15.85
N ALA A 32 13.94 11.54 17.12
CA ALA A 32 15.24 11.88 17.71
C ALA A 32 16.23 10.69 17.65
N LYS A 33 15.74 9.46 17.88
CA LYS A 33 16.57 8.24 17.75
C LYS A 33 16.95 7.99 16.30
N ALA A 34 16.02 8.16 15.37
CA ALA A 34 16.30 7.97 13.94
C ALA A 34 17.37 8.96 13.44
N GLN A 35 17.28 10.23 13.83
CA GLN A 35 18.27 11.26 13.47
C GLN A 35 19.65 11.01 14.09
N ALA A 36 19.69 10.54 15.35
CA ALA A 36 20.96 10.20 16.00
C ALA A 36 21.67 9.01 15.33
N LEU A 37 20.92 8.02 14.84
CA LEU A 37 21.47 6.84 14.15
C LEU A 37 21.80 7.11 12.68
N TYR A 38 21.05 7.99 12.03
CA TYR A 38 21.17 8.28 10.60
C TYR A 38 21.13 9.81 10.38
N PRO A 39 22.27 10.51 10.54
CA PRO A 39 22.33 11.98 10.45
C PRO A 39 21.84 12.53 9.10
N ASP A 40 22.11 11.81 8.00
CA ASP A 40 21.72 12.21 6.64
C ASP A 40 20.29 11.76 6.26
N LEU A 41 19.50 11.28 7.23
CA LEU A 41 18.14 10.82 6.96
C LEU A 41 17.22 11.98 6.60
N VAL A 42 16.77 11.99 5.35
CA VAL A 42 15.70 12.89 4.90
C VAL A 42 14.40 12.53 5.62
N LEU A 43 13.83 13.50 6.33
CA LEU A 43 12.55 13.41 7.02
C LEU A 43 11.54 14.34 6.36
N MET A 44 10.32 13.83 6.13
CA MET A 44 9.18 14.62 5.65
C MET A 44 7.97 14.35 6.54
N ASP A 45 7.13 15.35 6.78
CA ASP A 45 5.89 15.11 7.51
C ASP A 45 4.93 14.28 6.64
N ALA A 46 4.32 13.26 7.24
CA ALA A 46 3.29 12.47 6.59
C ALA A 46 2.03 13.32 6.40
N ASP A 47 1.29 13.06 5.32
CA ASP A 47 -0.05 13.60 5.08
C ASP A 47 -1.06 12.44 5.02
N PRO A 48 -1.50 11.90 6.18
CA PRO A 48 -2.42 10.76 6.21
C PRO A 48 -3.76 11.05 5.54
N GLU A 49 -4.18 12.32 5.52
CA GLU A 49 -5.42 12.74 4.90
C GLU A 49 -5.29 12.78 3.38
N GLY A 50 -4.16 13.32 2.88
CA GLY A 50 -3.80 13.22 1.46
C GLY A 50 -3.70 11.76 0.99
N ASP A 51 -3.06 10.89 1.78
CA ASP A 51 -2.96 9.45 1.49
C ASP A 51 -4.34 8.80 1.43
N ARG A 52 -5.22 9.08 2.40
CA ARG A 52 -6.61 8.58 2.43
C ARG A 52 -7.39 9.02 1.18
N LEU A 53 -7.35 10.31 0.85
CA LEU A 53 -8.02 10.86 -0.33
C LEU A 53 -7.45 10.28 -1.64
N GLY A 54 -6.15 10.04 -1.71
CA GLY A 54 -5.49 9.36 -2.82
C GLY A 54 -6.01 7.93 -3.00
N LEU A 55 -6.14 7.19 -1.90
CA LEU A 55 -6.63 5.82 -1.89
C LEU A 55 -8.11 5.72 -2.30
N GLU A 56 -8.93 6.69 -1.90
CA GLU A 56 -10.34 6.79 -2.34
C GLU A 56 -10.45 7.05 -3.84
N LYS A 57 -9.64 7.96 -4.38
CA LYS A 57 -9.58 8.19 -5.83
C LYS A 57 -9.13 6.94 -6.59
N LEU A 58 -8.17 6.21 -6.03
CA LEU A 58 -7.71 4.94 -6.61
C LEU A 58 -8.82 3.87 -6.57
N ALA A 59 -9.59 3.79 -5.48
CA ALA A 59 -10.73 2.89 -5.37
C ALA A 59 -11.76 3.16 -6.49
N LEU A 60 -12.15 4.42 -6.69
CA LEU A 60 -13.07 4.82 -7.78
C LEU A 60 -12.50 4.47 -9.15
N TRP A 61 -11.21 4.70 -9.36
CA TRP A 61 -10.54 4.39 -10.63
C TRP A 61 -10.59 2.89 -10.95
N PHE A 62 -10.34 2.03 -9.95
CA PHE A 62 -10.47 0.57 -10.10
C PHE A 62 -11.93 0.15 -10.29
N GLN A 63 -12.86 0.81 -9.59
CA GLN A 63 -14.28 0.53 -9.69
C GLN A 63 -14.80 0.70 -11.13
N HIS A 64 -14.32 1.74 -11.82
CA HIS A 64 -14.71 2.00 -13.20
C HIS A 64 -14.08 1.07 -14.24
N ARG A 65 -13.01 0.34 -13.90
CA ARG A 65 -12.17 -0.36 -14.90
C ARG A 65 -12.07 -1.87 -14.72
N ILE A 66 -12.18 -2.32 -13.48
CA ILE A 66 -11.93 -3.71 -13.11
C ILE A 66 -13.19 -4.35 -12.58
N ALA A 67 -13.76 -3.82 -11.49
CA ALA A 67 -14.82 -4.51 -10.75
C ALA A 67 -15.85 -3.53 -10.20
N PRO A 68 -17.14 -3.91 -10.15
CA PRO A 68 -18.21 -3.00 -9.72
C PRO A 68 -18.14 -2.64 -8.23
N ILE A 69 -17.53 -3.50 -7.40
CA ILE A 69 -17.42 -3.31 -5.96
C ILE A 69 -15.94 -3.22 -5.59
N VAL A 70 -15.54 -2.03 -5.16
CA VAL A 70 -14.19 -1.72 -4.68
C VAL A 70 -14.32 -0.90 -3.40
N ALA A 71 -13.54 -1.27 -2.39
CA ALA A 71 -13.49 -0.53 -1.14
C ALA A 71 -12.05 -0.27 -0.70
N VAL A 72 -11.87 0.82 0.05
CA VAL A 72 -10.61 1.15 0.70
C VAL A 72 -10.33 0.15 1.82
N ASN A 73 -9.13 -0.43 1.80
CA ASN A 73 -8.57 -1.28 2.85
C ASN A 73 -7.34 -0.58 3.45
N ALA A 74 -7.63 0.41 4.30
CA ALA A 74 -6.63 1.29 4.93
C ALA A 74 -5.48 0.50 5.62
N PRO A 75 -4.29 1.11 5.75
CA PRO A 75 -3.95 2.48 5.35
C PRO A 75 -3.53 2.65 3.87
N ASP A 76 -3.21 1.57 3.17
CA ASP A 76 -2.46 1.57 1.90
C ASP A 76 -2.90 0.43 0.95
N GLY A 77 -4.17 0.01 1.01
CA GLY A 77 -4.68 -1.08 0.20
C GLY A 77 -6.12 -0.88 -0.27
N LEU A 78 -6.52 -1.72 -1.23
CA LEU A 78 -7.89 -1.82 -1.70
C LEU A 78 -8.37 -3.27 -1.56
N VAL A 79 -9.68 -3.45 -1.44
CA VAL A 79 -10.36 -4.74 -1.61
C VAL A 79 -11.31 -4.61 -2.78
N LEU A 80 -11.31 -5.62 -3.64
CA LEU A 80 -12.16 -5.71 -4.81
C LEU A 80 -12.94 -7.01 -4.74
N ASP A 81 -14.24 -6.96 -5.03
CA ASP A 81 -15.00 -8.15 -5.38
C ASP A 81 -14.96 -8.29 -6.90
N THR A 82 -14.14 -9.22 -7.38
CA THR A 82 -13.91 -9.46 -8.80
C THR A 82 -14.79 -10.58 -9.34
N THR A 83 -15.85 -10.97 -8.62
CA THR A 83 -16.76 -12.05 -9.04
C THR A 83 -17.29 -11.76 -10.45
N GLY A 84 -16.93 -12.62 -11.39
CA GLY A 84 -17.30 -12.48 -12.80
C GLY A 84 -16.69 -11.27 -13.51
N ALA A 85 -15.74 -10.54 -12.92
CA ALA A 85 -14.97 -9.52 -13.65
C ALA A 85 -13.77 -10.12 -14.37
N ASP A 86 -13.15 -11.13 -13.75
CA ASP A 86 -11.94 -11.81 -14.20
C ASP A 86 -12.01 -12.29 -15.66
N HIS A 87 -13.13 -12.84 -16.12
CA HIS A 87 -13.27 -13.33 -17.50
C HIS A 87 -13.15 -12.21 -18.56
N LEU A 88 -13.52 -10.96 -18.23
CA LEU A 88 -13.33 -9.80 -19.12
C LEU A 88 -11.85 -9.44 -19.28
N HIS A 89 -11.02 -9.90 -18.36
CA HIS A 89 -9.58 -9.68 -18.34
C HIS A 89 -8.78 -10.93 -18.75
N GLY A 90 -9.44 -12.01 -19.18
CA GLY A 90 -8.79 -13.27 -19.55
C GLY A 90 -8.50 -14.21 -18.37
N GLY A 91 -9.19 -14.01 -17.25
CA GLY A 91 -9.06 -14.77 -16.01
C GLY A 91 -8.31 -14.00 -14.92
N GLU A 92 -8.23 -14.59 -13.73
CA GLU A 92 -7.69 -13.93 -12.53
C GLU A 92 -6.23 -13.50 -12.68
N LEU A 93 -5.36 -14.37 -13.16
CA LEU A 93 -3.93 -14.09 -13.26
C LEU A 93 -3.60 -12.94 -14.23
N PRO A 94 -4.14 -12.92 -15.48
CA PRO A 94 -3.99 -11.75 -16.35
C PRO A 94 -4.55 -10.47 -15.74
N MET A 95 -5.70 -10.53 -15.08
CA MET A 95 -6.31 -9.39 -14.39
C MET A 95 -5.37 -8.81 -13.33
N LEU A 96 -4.87 -9.64 -12.39
CA LEU A 96 -3.95 -9.20 -11.34
C LEU A 96 -2.66 -8.60 -11.92
N LYS A 97 -2.09 -9.21 -12.95
CA LYS A 97 -0.90 -8.69 -13.64
C LYS A 97 -1.16 -7.31 -14.25
N ASP A 98 -2.29 -7.13 -14.92
CA ASP A 98 -2.67 -5.83 -15.49
C ASP A 98 -2.83 -4.76 -14.41
N MET A 99 -3.47 -5.09 -13.28
CA MET A 99 -3.57 -4.16 -12.14
C MET A 99 -2.19 -3.71 -11.64
N VAL A 100 -1.28 -4.66 -11.39
CA VAL A 100 0.08 -4.36 -10.91
C VAL A 100 0.87 -3.54 -11.94
N HIS A 101 0.77 -3.88 -13.23
CA HIS A 101 1.43 -3.11 -14.29
C HIS A 101 0.92 -1.67 -14.37
N ARG A 102 -0.40 -1.45 -14.24
CA ARG A 102 -0.95 -0.08 -14.24
C ARG A 102 -0.47 0.72 -13.04
N MET A 103 -0.39 0.09 -11.86
CA MET A 103 0.15 0.74 -10.68
C MET A 103 1.63 1.10 -10.87
N ALA A 104 2.43 0.19 -11.44
CA ALA A 104 3.82 0.47 -11.78
C ALA A 104 3.95 1.63 -12.77
N GLY A 105 3.10 1.67 -13.81
CA GLY A 105 3.02 2.78 -14.77
C GLY A 105 2.63 4.13 -14.15
N ALA A 106 1.90 4.10 -13.02
CA ALA A 106 1.56 5.28 -12.23
C ALA A 106 2.61 5.61 -11.14
N GLY A 107 3.75 4.90 -11.10
CA GLY A 107 4.84 5.15 -10.15
C GLY A 107 4.69 4.45 -8.79
N PHE A 108 3.74 3.53 -8.65
CA PHE A 108 3.51 2.80 -7.40
C PHE A 108 4.09 1.39 -7.45
N CYS A 109 4.71 0.96 -6.35
CA CYS A 109 4.99 -0.44 -6.11
C CYS A 109 3.76 -1.10 -5.48
N ALA A 110 2.98 -1.82 -6.28
CA ALA A 110 1.81 -2.55 -5.82
C ALA A 110 2.04 -4.06 -5.80
N ARG A 111 1.18 -4.74 -5.06
CA ARG A 111 1.09 -6.19 -4.99
C ARG A 111 -0.38 -6.56 -5.05
N ALA A 112 -0.72 -7.62 -5.78
CA ALA A 112 -2.10 -8.08 -5.89
C ALA A 112 -2.22 -9.59 -5.63
N VAL A 113 -3.34 -10.00 -5.02
CA VAL A 113 -3.70 -11.39 -4.73
C VAL A 113 -5.19 -11.58 -4.93
N VAL A 114 -5.60 -12.79 -5.27
CA VAL A 114 -7.00 -13.23 -5.33
C VAL A 114 -7.18 -14.44 -4.42
N ALA A 115 -8.36 -14.54 -3.80
CA ALA A 115 -8.76 -15.68 -2.98
C ALA A 115 -10.28 -15.71 -2.83
N ASP A 116 -10.82 -16.87 -2.49
CA ASP A 116 -12.27 -17.11 -2.34
C ASP A 116 -12.95 -16.27 -1.25
N THR A 117 -12.17 -15.68 -0.34
CA THR A 117 -12.69 -14.83 0.73
C THR A 117 -11.83 -13.58 0.93
N TRP A 118 -12.46 -12.50 1.37
CA TRP A 118 -11.77 -11.27 1.75
C TRP A 118 -10.69 -11.52 2.80
N GLY A 119 -10.96 -12.34 3.83
CA GLY A 119 -10.00 -12.63 4.89
C GLY A 119 -8.74 -13.31 4.38
N ALA A 120 -8.88 -14.30 3.47
CA ALA A 120 -7.75 -14.96 2.84
C ALA A 120 -6.96 -14.00 1.94
N ALA A 121 -7.64 -13.21 1.11
CA ALA A 121 -6.99 -12.21 0.26
C ALA A 121 -6.23 -11.17 1.09
N HIS A 122 -6.83 -10.65 2.17
CA HIS A 122 -6.19 -9.72 3.09
C HIS A 122 -4.94 -10.33 3.73
N ALA A 123 -5.06 -11.54 4.28
CA ALA A 123 -3.95 -12.22 4.93
C ALA A 123 -2.78 -12.47 3.95
N LEU A 124 -3.08 -12.94 2.72
CA LEU A 124 -2.08 -13.19 1.69
C LEU A 124 -1.43 -11.89 1.20
N ALA A 125 -2.20 -10.81 0.98
CA ALA A 125 -1.65 -9.54 0.54
C ALA A 125 -0.66 -8.96 1.55
N ARG A 126 -1.00 -9.03 2.85
CA ARG A 126 -0.26 -8.38 3.94
C ARG A 126 0.87 -9.22 4.51
N TYR A 127 0.66 -10.53 4.60
CA TYR A 127 1.57 -11.45 5.31
C TYR A 127 2.07 -12.61 4.44
N GLY A 128 1.46 -12.80 3.27
CA GLY A 128 1.87 -13.82 2.32
C GLY A 128 3.22 -13.53 1.68
N ARG A 129 3.95 -14.62 1.36
CA ARG A 129 5.18 -14.59 0.56
C ARG A 129 4.92 -14.71 -0.93
N LEU A 130 3.74 -15.18 -1.30
CA LEU A 130 3.30 -15.39 -2.68
C LEU A 130 2.30 -14.30 -3.05
N ALA A 131 2.70 -13.43 -3.96
CA ALA A 131 1.83 -12.45 -4.58
C ALA A 131 2.45 -12.01 -5.91
N ILE A 132 1.61 -11.47 -6.79
CA ILE A 132 2.01 -10.93 -8.10
C ILE A 132 2.35 -9.46 -7.95
#